data_AF-A0A3N5N5B2-F1
#
_entry.id   AF-A0A3N5N5B2-F1
#
_cell.length_a   1.000
_cell.length_b   1.000
_cell.length_c   1.000
_cell.angle_alpha   90.00
_cell.angle_beta   90.00
_cell.angle_gamma   90.00
#
_symmetry.space_group_name_H-M   'P 1'
#
loop_
_entity.id
_entity.type
_entity.pdbx_description
1 polymer ?
#
loop_
_entity_poly.entity_id
_entity_poly.type
_entity_poly.pdbx_seq_one_letter_code
_entity_poly.pdbx_strand_id
1 'polypeptide(L)'
;MFFHSPDDTSESSLQSGLLAAINSLQSFVERPDLGDVLRQAFGMNADVTAAEKLLRSLAAGELPRVDVVESAVLNGAHGAFVAASNSILISDKLVHDSSSGNAALTAVLLEEIGHFIDARVNSRDAPGDEGEIFARFVQGLQLDPATLQSLRWQNDHATISIGGQALAVEQATLLDGSLTDWTAANRLDNGASGVAGYEAYGRYDPVTGNFEFALRSPVAIGANTTFWLNTDRNLTTGFQVFGFAAGAEYNINVDATGTPLLYTGEAGQTPVTGAPVTFAYSADRTVLEMTVSGAALGGTQALDV
;
A
#
# COMPACT_ATOMS: atom_id res chain seq x y z
N MET A 1 -22.57 2.77 -18.77
CA MET A 1 -22.95 2.04 -17.55
C MET A 1 -22.65 0.58 -17.83
N PHE A 2 -21.43 0.14 -17.52
CA PHE A 2 -21.05 -1.27 -17.59
C PHE A 2 -20.73 -1.67 -16.14
N PHE A 3 -21.76 -2.04 -15.40
CA PHE A 3 -21.58 -2.84 -14.20
C PHE A 3 -21.79 -4.27 -14.68
N HIS A 4 -20.72 -5.06 -14.69
CA HIS A 4 -20.86 -6.50 -14.85
C HIS A 4 -21.71 -6.97 -13.66
N SER A 5 -22.82 -7.66 -13.90
CA SER A 5 -23.48 -8.38 -12.79
C SER A 5 -22.46 -9.39 -12.25
N PRO A 6 -22.18 -9.41 -10.95
CA PRO A 6 -21.31 -10.42 -10.36
C PRO A 6 -21.85 -11.81 -10.69
N ASP A 7 -20.98 -12.74 -11.10
CA ASP A 7 -21.33 -14.17 -11.17
C ASP A 7 -21.50 -14.70 -9.73
N ASP A 8 -22.25 -15.79 -9.53
CA ASP A 8 -22.67 -16.34 -8.22
C ASP A 8 -21.47 -16.59 -7.27
N THR A 9 -20.33 -16.92 -7.85
CA THR A 9 -19.05 -17.09 -7.14
C THR A 9 -18.49 -15.79 -6.57
N SER A 10 -18.56 -14.69 -7.33
CA SER A 10 -18.09 -13.37 -6.90
C SER A 10 -19.00 -12.75 -5.84
N GLU A 11 -20.31 -12.98 -5.93
CA GLU A 11 -21.27 -12.56 -4.90
C GLU A 11 -21.01 -13.31 -3.57
N SER A 12 -20.77 -14.61 -3.64
CA SER A 12 -20.39 -15.44 -2.47
C SER A 12 -19.07 -15.00 -1.83
N SER A 13 -18.03 -14.74 -2.63
CA SER A 13 -16.73 -14.28 -2.12
C SER A 13 -16.84 -12.91 -1.46
N LEU A 14 -17.50 -11.95 -2.12
CA LEU A 14 -17.71 -10.61 -1.57
C LEU A 14 -18.50 -10.66 -0.26
N GLN A 15 -19.59 -11.44 -0.22
CA GLN A 15 -20.38 -11.60 1.00
C GLN A 15 -19.54 -12.18 2.15
N SER A 16 -18.68 -13.15 1.86
CA SER A 16 -17.77 -13.75 2.84
C SER A 16 -16.74 -12.76 3.34
N GLY A 17 -16.16 -11.94 2.46
CA GLY A 17 -15.22 -10.87 2.82
C GLY A 17 -15.88 -9.77 3.67
N LEU A 18 -17.08 -9.34 3.32
CA LEU A 18 -17.85 -8.35 4.11
C LEU A 18 -18.20 -8.89 5.51
N LEU A 19 -18.60 -10.15 5.61
CA LEU A 19 -18.85 -10.79 6.90
C LEU A 19 -17.58 -10.86 7.75
N ALA A 20 -16.44 -11.20 7.15
CA ALA A 20 -15.14 -11.20 7.84
C ALA A 20 -14.76 -9.79 8.33
N ALA A 21 -14.93 -8.76 7.50
CA ALA A 21 -14.70 -7.38 7.88
C ALA A 21 -15.60 -6.95 9.06
N ILE A 22 -16.91 -7.24 9.00
CA ILE A 22 -17.85 -6.95 10.10
C ILE A 22 -17.42 -7.65 11.40
N ASN A 23 -17.04 -8.93 11.35
CA ASN A 23 -16.59 -9.66 12.53
C ASN A 23 -15.32 -9.04 13.15
N SER A 24 -14.39 -8.58 12.31
CA SER A 24 -13.20 -7.85 12.77
C SER A 24 -13.57 -6.52 13.41
N LEU A 25 -14.48 -5.75 12.81
CA LEU A 25 -14.98 -4.49 13.39
C LEU A 25 -15.71 -4.72 14.73
N GLN A 26 -16.50 -5.79 14.86
CA GLN A 26 -17.18 -6.16 16.11
C GLN A 26 -16.20 -6.45 17.24
N SER A 27 -15.06 -7.08 16.93
CA SER A 27 -13.99 -7.30 17.90
C SER A 27 -13.26 -5.99 18.23
N PHE A 28 -13.07 -5.15 17.22
CA PHE A 28 -12.33 -3.89 17.34
C PHE A 28 -13.06 -2.84 18.20
N VAL A 29 -14.40 -2.73 18.11
CA VAL A 29 -15.19 -1.77 18.92
C VAL A 29 -15.19 -2.04 20.42
N GLU A 30 -14.75 -3.23 20.83
CA GLU A 30 -14.64 -3.64 22.24
C GLU A 30 -13.25 -3.37 22.83
N ARG A 31 -12.33 -2.79 22.05
CA ARG A 31 -11.00 -2.43 22.53
C ARG A 31 -11.06 -1.37 23.63
N PRO A 32 -10.35 -1.56 24.76
CA PRO A 32 -10.32 -0.57 25.83
C PRO A 32 -9.59 0.72 25.45
N ASP A 33 -8.70 0.66 24.45
CA ASP A 33 -7.89 1.76 23.93
C ASP A 33 -8.44 2.32 22.60
N LEU A 34 -9.69 2.03 22.24
CA LEU A 34 -10.29 2.35 20.94
C LEU A 34 -10.07 3.82 20.53
N GLY A 35 -10.33 4.77 21.42
CA GLY A 35 -10.16 6.19 21.12
C GLY A 35 -8.72 6.59 20.78
N ASP A 36 -7.72 5.98 21.43
CA ASP A 36 -6.29 6.26 21.15
C ASP A 36 -5.87 5.68 19.80
N VAL A 37 -6.41 4.51 19.43
CA VAL A 37 -6.17 3.86 18.15
C VAL A 37 -6.81 4.66 17.01
N LEU A 38 -8.03 5.15 17.21
CA LEU A 38 -8.72 6.00 16.24
C LEU A 38 -7.97 7.32 16.00
N ARG A 39 -7.38 7.93 17.06
CA ARG A 39 -6.50 9.10 16.88
C ARG A 39 -5.19 8.78 16.16
N GLN A 40 -4.68 7.57 16.30
CA GLN A 40 -3.47 7.16 15.60
C GLN A 40 -3.70 6.99 14.10
N ALA A 41 -4.87 6.45 13.71
CA ALA A 41 -5.31 6.33 12.32
C ALA A 41 -5.71 7.69 11.74
N PHE A 42 -6.79 8.29 12.24
CA PHE A 42 -7.44 9.47 11.65
C PHE A 42 -6.86 10.81 12.13
N GLY A 43 -5.77 10.77 12.90
CA GLY A 43 -5.09 11.95 13.41
C GLY A 43 -5.70 12.56 14.68
N MET A 44 -4.94 13.47 15.30
CA MET A 44 -5.26 14.04 16.63
C MET A 44 -6.52 14.92 16.65
N ASN A 45 -6.90 15.49 15.49
CA ASN A 45 -8.03 16.40 15.37
C ASN A 45 -9.35 15.70 14.98
N ALA A 46 -9.32 14.39 14.74
CA ALA A 46 -10.52 13.63 14.40
C ALA A 46 -11.58 13.73 15.50
N ASP A 47 -12.85 13.82 15.08
CA ASP A 47 -13.99 13.64 15.98
C ASP A 47 -14.12 12.17 16.38
N VAL A 48 -13.38 11.78 17.41
CA VAL A 48 -13.36 10.40 17.94
C VAL A 48 -14.75 9.95 18.40
N THR A 49 -15.59 10.86 18.90
CA THR A 49 -16.96 10.48 19.32
C THR A 49 -17.82 10.12 18.11
N ALA A 50 -17.71 10.89 17.02
CA ALA A 50 -18.35 10.55 15.77
C ALA A 50 -17.78 9.25 15.16
N ALA A 51 -16.46 9.06 15.21
CA ALA A 51 -15.78 7.87 14.73
C ALA A 51 -16.28 6.61 15.43
N GLU A 52 -16.30 6.60 16.77
CA GLU A 52 -16.78 5.45 17.55
C GLU A 52 -18.25 5.13 17.26
N LYS A 53 -19.10 6.15 17.12
CA LYS A 53 -20.52 5.95 16.78
C LYS A 53 -20.68 5.34 15.38
N LEU A 54 -19.95 5.86 14.40
CA LEU A 54 -19.97 5.35 13.04
C LEU A 54 -19.46 3.90 12.99
N LEU A 55 -18.33 3.63 13.66
CA LEU A 55 -17.72 2.32 13.75
C LEU A 55 -18.68 1.28 14.36
N ARG A 56 -19.46 1.64 15.39
CA ARG A 56 -20.50 0.74 15.94
C ARG A 56 -21.64 0.47 14.96
N SER A 57 -21.99 1.44 14.12
CA SER A 57 -23.01 1.25 13.08
C SER A 57 -22.49 0.31 11.98
N LEU A 58 -21.23 0.49 11.56
CA LEU A 58 -20.54 -0.39 10.62
C LEU A 58 -20.40 -1.83 11.17
N ALA A 59 -20.05 -1.98 12.45
CA ALA A 59 -19.99 -3.28 13.13
C ALA A 59 -21.37 -3.96 13.28
N ALA A 60 -22.46 -3.19 13.22
CA ALA A 60 -23.83 -3.69 13.15
C ALA A 60 -24.27 -4.06 11.71
N GLY A 61 -23.41 -3.84 10.71
CA GLY A 61 -23.66 -4.17 9.30
C GLY A 61 -24.17 -3.00 8.45
N GLU A 62 -24.21 -1.78 8.97
CA GLU A 62 -24.59 -0.58 8.19
C GLU A 62 -23.42 -0.09 7.32
N LEU A 63 -22.96 -0.94 6.40
CA LEU A 63 -21.81 -0.68 5.52
C LEU A 63 -22.16 0.31 4.39
N PRO A 64 -21.16 1.09 3.90
CA PRO A 64 -21.32 1.82 2.64
C PRO A 64 -21.60 0.86 1.47
N ARG A 65 -22.09 1.43 0.36
CA ARG A 65 -22.28 0.65 -0.87
C ARG A 65 -20.94 0.15 -1.38
N VAL A 66 -20.84 -1.15 -1.63
CA VAL A 66 -19.66 -1.81 -2.20
C VAL A 66 -20.00 -2.33 -3.60
N ASP A 67 -19.21 -1.95 -4.59
CA ASP A 67 -19.32 -2.45 -5.96
C ASP A 67 -18.07 -3.21 -6.37
N VAL A 68 -18.27 -4.29 -7.13
CA VAL A 68 -17.17 -4.94 -7.84
C VAL A 68 -17.01 -4.30 -9.22
N VAL A 69 -15.79 -3.92 -9.56
CA VAL A 69 -15.43 -3.33 -10.86
C VAL A 69 -14.26 -4.06 -11.48
N GLU A 70 -14.12 -3.97 -12.80
CA GLU A 70 -12.94 -4.51 -13.47
C GLU A 70 -11.67 -3.85 -12.91
N SER A 71 -10.64 -4.64 -12.59
CA SER A 71 -9.36 -4.15 -12.07
C SER A 71 -8.73 -3.00 -12.86
N ALA A 72 -8.98 -2.92 -14.17
CA ALA A 72 -8.51 -1.82 -15.02
C ALA A 72 -9.16 -0.46 -14.68
N VAL A 73 -10.38 -0.44 -14.14
CA VAL A 73 -11.06 0.78 -13.67
C VAL A 73 -10.30 1.40 -12.50
N LEU A 74 -9.69 0.55 -11.66
CA LEU A 74 -8.91 0.95 -10.48
C LEU A 74 -7.43 1.17 -10.81
N ASN A 75 -7.05 1.25 -12.09
CA ASN A 75 -5.65 1.41 -12.51
C ASN A 75 -4.70 0.34 -11.92
N GLY A 76 -5.20 -0.84 -11.58
CA GLY A 76 -4.42 -1.92 -10.97
C GLY A 76 -4.51 -2.03 -9.44
N ALA A 77 -5.13 -1.06 -8.76
CA ALA A 77 -5.41 -1.17 -7.33
C ALA A 77 -6.47 -2.26 -7.03
N HIS A 78 -6.52 -2.68 -5.76
CA HIS A 78 -7.41 -3.74 -5.28
C HIS A 78 -8.72 -3.20 -4.75
N GLY A 79 -8.71 -1.98 -4.21
CA GLY A 79 -9.88 -1.24 -3.75
C GLY A 79 -9.80 0.23 -4.14
N ALA A 80 -10.92 0.93 -3.99
CA ALA A 80 -10.92 2.38 -3.90
C ALA A 80 -12.13 2.94 -3.14
N PHE A 81 -11.92 3.99 -2.35
CA PHE A 81 -12.98 4.75 -1.69
C PHE A 81 -13.29 5.98 -2.53
N VAL A 82 -14.57 6.13 -2.89
CA VAL A 82 -15.06 7.25 -3.70
C VAL A 82 -15.81 8.23 -2.81
N ALA A 83 -15.11 9.27 -2.35
CA ALA A 83 -15.68 10.29 -1.47
C ALA A 83 -16.94 10.96 -2.06
N ALA A 84 -16.97 11.19 -3.37
CA ALA A 84 -18.08 11.85 -4.05
C ALA A 84 -19.41 11.08 -3.97
N SER A 85 -19.36 9.74 -3.90
CA SER A 85 -20.54 8.86 -3.84
C SER A 85 -20.67 8.07 -2.53
N ASN A 86 -19.69 8.19 -1.62
CA ASN A 86 -19.63 7.41 -0.38
C ASN A 86 -19.71 5.89 -0.63
N SER A 87 -19.00 5.43 -1.65
CA SER A 87 -19.01 4.04 -2.08
C SER A 87 -17.60 3.48 -2.13
N ILE A 88 -17.49 2.19 -1.86
CA ILE A 88 -16.28 1.40 -2.01
C ILE A 88 -16.36 0.67 -3.34
N LEU A 89 -15.27 0.67 -4.08
CA LEU A 89 -15.06 -0.14 -5.27
C LEU A 89 -14.04 -1.23 -4.94
N ILE A 90 -14.28 -2.45 -5.39
CA ILE A 90 -13.38 -3.59 -5.21
C ILE A 90 -13.06 -4.19 -6.57
N SER A 91 -11.79 -4.52 -6.77
CA SER A 91 -11.29 -5.19 -7.96
C SER A 91 -11.90 -6.57 -8.13
N ASP A 92 -12.43 -6.86 -9.31
CA ASP A 92 -12.90 -8.18 -9.69
C ASP A 92 -11.83 -9.27 -9.49
N LYS A 93 -10.57 -8.96 -9.77
CA LYS A 93 -9.45 -9.87 -9.54
C LYS A 93 -9.33 -10.28 -8.08
N LEU A 94 -9.49 -9.33 -7.16
CA LEU A 94 -9.39 -9.58 -5.72
C LEU A 94 -10.53 -10.49 -5.25
N VAL A 95 -11.75 -10.27 -5.73
CA VAL A 95 -12.92 -11.09 -5.37
C VAL A 95 -12.78 -12.54 -5.87
N HIS A 96 -12.10 -12.75 -7.00
CA HIS A 96 -11.83 -14.07 -7.56
C HIS A 96 -10.53 -14.71 -7.06
N ASP A 97 -9.76 -14.01 -6.23
CA ASP A 97 -8.52 -14.56 -5.68
C ASP A 97 -8.81 -15.55 -4.54
N SER A 98 -8.86 -16.83 -4.90
CA SER A 98 -9.02 -17.93 -3.95
C SER A 98 -7.75 -18.29 -3.17
N SER A 99 -6.59 -17.69 -3.48
CA SER A 99 -5.31 -18.09 -2.90
C SER A 99 -5.16 -17.75 -1.42
N SER A 100 -5.88 -16.72 -0.95
CA SER A 100 -5.74 -16.16 0.41
C SER A 100 -6.97 -16.35 1.31
N GLY A 101 -7.98 -17.13 0.90
CA GLY A 101 -9.14 -17.45 1.76
C GLY A 101 -9.91 -16.22 2.26
N ASN A 102 -9.97 -15.17 1.44
CA ASN A 102 -10.53 -13.82 1.69
C ASN A 102 -9.68 -12.90 2.58
N ALA A 103 -8.47 -13.26 2.99
CA ALA A 103 -7.65 -12.39 3.84
C ALA A 103 -7.34 -11.05 3.16
N ALA A 104 -6.85 -11.10 1.91
CA ALA A 104 -6.55 -9.89 1.13
C ALA A 104 -7.81 -9.04 0.88
N LEU A 105 -8.92 -9.69 0.49
CA LEU A 105 -10.21 -9.02 0.31
C LEU A 105 -10.69 -8.34 1.60
N THR A 106 -10.52 -8.99 2.76
CA THR A 106 -10.92 -8.43 4.05
C THR A 106 -10.05 -7.23 4.43
N ALA A 107 -8.73 -7.31 4.20
CA ALA A 107 -7.81 -6.21 4.45
C ALA A 107 -8.20 -4.97 3.64
N VAL A 108 -8.38 -5.13 2.33
CA VAL A 108 -8.81 -4.06 1.43
C VAL A 108 -10.17 -3.49 1.83
N LEU A 109 -11.16 -4.34 2.15
CA LEU A 109 -12.47 -3.84 2.62
C LEU A 109 -12.34 -3.01 3.90
N LEU A 110 -11.48 -3.41 4.83
CA LEU A 110 -11.26 -2.66 6.08
C LEU A 110 -10.55 -1.32 5.83
N GLU A 111 -9.60 -1.30 4.90
CA GLU A 111 -8.87 -0.09 4.47
C GLU A 111 -9.83 0.94 3.88
N GLU A 112 -10.67 0.51 2.94
CA GLU A 112 -11.68 1.37 2.30
C GLU A 112 -12.80 1.81 3.27
N ILE A 113 -13.10 0.98 4.28
CA ILE A 113 -13.97 1.40 5.40
C ILE A 113 -13.28 2.47 6.26
N GLY A 114 -11.95 2.39 6.41
CA GLY A 114 -11.14 3.39 7.10
C GLY A 114 -11.26 4.76 6.43
N HIS A 115 -11.01 4.86 5.12
CA HIS A 115 -11.20 6.10 4.35
C HIS A 115 -12.64 6.62 4.43
N PHE A 116 -13.64 5.73 4.38
CA PHE A 116 -15.04 6.12 4.57
C PHE A 116 -15.31 6.76 5.94
N ILE A 117 -14.65 6.26 7.00
CA ILE A 117 -14.72 6.83 8.34
C ILE A 117 -13.99 8.18 8.38
N ASP A 118 -12.76 8.26 7.86
CA ASP A 118 -11.95 9.49 7.88
C ASP A 118 -12.72 10.68 7.30
N ALA A 119 -13.29 10.49 6.10
CA ALA A 119 -14.08 11.49 5.39
C ALA A 119 -15.32 12.02 6.16
N ARG A 120 -15.71 11.36 7.27
CA ARG A 120 -16.84 11.78 8.14
C ARG A 120 -16.40 12.38 9.46
N VAL A 121 -15.20 12.07 9.92
CA VAL A 121 -14.71 12.45 11.25
C VAL A 121 -13.72 13.59 11.17
N ASN A 122 -13.17 13.83 9.99
CA ASN A 122 -12.30 14.95 9.69
C ASN A 122 -12.93 15.94 8.70
N SER A 123 -12.57 17.21 8.84
CA SER A 123 -12.97 18.28 7.89
C SER A 123 -12.04 18.39 6.68
N ARG A 124 -10.90 17.72 6.77
CA ARG A 124 -9.86 17.58 5.76
C ARG A 124 -9.26 16.20 5.95
N ASP A 125 -9.04 15.52 4.83
CA ASP A 125 -8.40 14.22 4.80
C ASP A 125 -7.15 14.15 5.71
N ALA A 126 -7.02 13.02 6.40
CA ALA A 126 -5.86 12.74 7.23
C ALA A 126 -4.62 12.55 6.33
N PRO A 127 -3.43 12.99 6.77
CA PRO A 127 -2.23 12.79 5.95
C PRO A 127 -1.78 11.33 5.99
N GLY A 128 -1.51 10.78 4.81
CA GLY A 128 -1.00 9.42 4.65
C GLY A 128 -2.09 8.49 4.17
N ASP A 129 -1.94 7.21 4.50
CA ASP A 129 -2.92 6.17 4.25
C ASP A 129 -3.56 5.76 5.59
N GLU A 130 -4.51 6.57 6.06
CA GLU A 130 -5.24 6.34 7.32
C GLU A 130 -6.17 5.12 7.24
N GLY A 131 -6.63 4.79 6.03
CA GLY A 131 -7.35 3.57 5.71
C GLY A 131 -6.54 2.34 6.11
N GLU A 132 -5.31 2.23 5.63
CA GLU A 132 -4.45 1.08 5.90
C GLU A 132 -4.00 1.05 7.37
N ILE A 133 -3.69 2.21 7.97
CA ILE A 133 -3.40 2.29 9.41
C ILE A 133 -4.58 1.73 10.22
N PHE A 134 -5.80 2.15 9.88
CA PHE A 134 -7.01 1.64 10.51
C PHE A 134 -7.19 0.13 10.29
N ALA A 135 -7.08 -0.34 9.04
CA ALA A 135 -7.23 -1.75 8.69
C ALA A 135 -6.26 -2.65 9.45
N ARG A 136 -4.99 -2.25 9.56
CA ARG A 136 -3.98 -2.99 10.33
C ARG A 136 -4.32 -3.07 11.81
N PHE A 137 -4.81 -1.97 12.41
CA PHE A 137 -5.24 -2.00 13.80
C PHE A 137 -6.48 -2.86 14.05
N VAL A 138 -7.44 -2.87 13.12
CA VAL A 138 -8.62 -3.74 13.18
C VAL A 138 -8.22 -5.22 13.09
N GLN A 139 -7.21 -5.53 12.28
CA GLN A 139 -6.65 -6.88 12.14
C GLN A 139 -5.71 -7.27 13.30
N GLY A 140 -5.51 -6.40 14.29
CA GLY A 140 -4.67 -6.67 15.46
C GLY A 140 -3.17 -6.63 15.18
N LEU A 141 -2.76 -6.06 14.04
CA LEU A 141 -1.35 -5.89 13.70
C LEU A 141 -0.71 -4.80 14.56
N GLN A 142 0.52 -5.05 14.99
CA GLN A 142 1.32 -4.07 15.71
C GLN A 142 2.09 -3.23 14.71
N LEU A 143 1.85 -1.92 14.72
CA LEU A 143 2.61 -0.96 13.93
C LEU A 143 3.75 -0.43 14.78
N ASP A 144 4.98 -0.78 14.43
CA ASP A 144 6.14 -0.11 15.01
C ASP A 144 6.19 1.36 14.52
N PRO A 145 6.93 2.24 15.23
CA PRO A 145 6.95 3.66 14.90
C PRO A 145 7.42 3.95 13.46
N ALA A 146 8.29 3.12 12.89
CA ALA A 146 8.79 3.30 11.53
C ALA A 146 7.72 2.96 10.49
N THR A 147 7.01 1.84 10.67
CA THR A 147 5.89 1.42 9.83
C THR A 147 4.76 2.44 9.89
N LEU A 148 4.38 2.88 11.09
CA LEU A 148 3.34 3.89 11.26
C LEU A 148 3.74 5.23 10.60
N GLN A 149 5.01 5.62 10.71
CA GLN A 149 5.49 6.82 10.03
C GLN A 149 5.48 6.66 8.50
N SER A 150 5.88 5.51 7.99
CA SER A 150 5.82 5.15 6.56
C SER A 150 4.40 5.29 6.01
N LEU A 151 3.41 4.69 6.70
CA LEU A 151 2.00 4.77 6.29
C LEU A 151 1.47 6.21 6.33
N ARG A 152 1.89 7.04 7.30
CA ARG A 152 1.53 8.47 7.38
C ARG A 152 2.10 9.34 6.26
N TRP A 153 2.93 8.77 5.39
CA TRP A 153 3.49 9.45 4.23
C TRP A 153 3.05 8.84 2.90
N GLN A 154 2.36 7.71 2.94
CA GLN A 154 1.85 7.07 1.75
C GLN A 154 0.77 7.95 1.15
N ASN A 155 0.90 8.27 -0.14
CA ASN A 155 -0.14 8.97 -0.88
C ASN A 155 -0.80 7.96 -1.80
N ASP A 156 -2.01 7.57 -1.43
CA ASP A 156 -2.90 6.62 -2.09
C ASP A 156 -4.01 7.33 -2.89
N HIS A 157 -3.99 8.67 -2.94
CA HIS A 157 -4.89 9.45 -3.80
C HIS A 157 -4.63 9.17 -5.27
N ALA A 158 -5.70 8.91 -6.00
CA ALA A 158 -5.69 8.69 -7.44
C ALA A 158 -6.89 9.35 -8.13
N THR A 159 -6.88 9.30 -9.46
CA THR A 159 -8.04 9.65 -10.28
C THR A 159 -8.42 8.46 -11.17
N ILE A 160 -9.66 8.01 -11.05
CA ILE A 160 -10.23 6.96 -11.90
C ILE A 160 -11.28 7.54 -12.85
N SER A 161 -11.58 6.83 -13.94
CA SER A 161 -12.62 7.22 -14.88
C SER A 161 -13.79 6.25 -14.84
N ILE A 162 -14.96 6.71 -14.41
CA ILE A 162 -16.20 5.93 -14.42
C ILE A 162 -17.21 6.64 -15.31
N GLY A 163 -17.66 5.95 -16.38
CA GLY A 163 -18.60 6.54 -17.34
C GLY A 163 -18.08 7.80 -18.05
N GLY A 164 -16.76 7.96 -18.15
CA GLY A 164 -16.12 9.14 -18.75
C GLY A 164 -15.98 10.33 -17.80
N GLN A 165 -16.39 10.20 -16.53
CA GLN A 165 -16.16 11.22 -15.50
C GLN A 165 -14.92 10.86 -14.68
N ALA A 166 -14.03 11.83 -14.49
CA ALA A 166 -12.90 11.71 -13.58
C ALA A 166 -13.39 11.85 -12.14
N LEU A 167 -13.05 10.86 -11.31
CA LEU A 167 -13.38 10.83 -9.88
C LEU A 167 -12.08 10.71 -9.08
N ALA A 168 -11.94 11.55 -8.07
CA ALA A 168 -10.89 11.42 -7.07
C ALA A 168 -11.24 10.27 -6.11
N VAL A 169 -10.24 9.46 -5.79
CA VAL A 169 -10.36 8.29 -4.93
C VAL A 169 -9.11 8.12 -4.09
N GLU A 170 -9.24 7.44 -2.96
CA GLU A 170 -8.17 6.79 -2.21
C GLU A 170 -8.13 5.32 -2.63
N GLN A 171 -6.95 4.72 -2.77
CA GLN A 171 -6.79 3.39 -3.36
C GLN A 171 -6.02 2.43 -2.45
N ALA A 172 -6.64 1.30 -2.14
CA ALA A 172 -5.91 0.18 -1.57
C ALA A 172 -5.00 -0.52 -2.59
N THR A 173 -3.68 -0.34 -2.42
CA THR A 173 -2.64 -1.18 -3.03
C THR A 173 -2.03 -2.05 -1.94
N LEU A 174 -1.98 -3.38 -2.14
CA LEU A 174 -1.38 -4.27 -1.15
C LEU A 174 0.14 -4.07 -1.15
N LEU A 175 0.64 -3.34 -0.15
CA LEU A 175 2.03 -3.35 0.29
C LEU A 175 2.07 -4.18 1.59
N ASP A 176 2.03 -5.50 1.44
CA ASP A 176 1.78 -6.46 2.51
C ASP A 176 2.97 -7.42 2.75
N GLY A 177 4.06 -7.23 2.01
CA GLY A 177 5.21 -8.13 2.04
C GLY A 177 4.93 -9.45 1.30
N SER A 178 3.97 -9.47 0.38
CA SER A 178 3.69 -10.58 -0.52
C SER A 178 4.26 -10.31 -1.90
N LEU A 179 4.46 -11.37 -2.68
CA LEU A 179 4.81 -11.26 -4.10
C LEU A 179 3.65 -11.65 -5.03
N THR A 180 2.46 -11.83 -4.48
CA THR A 180 1.25 -12.22 -5.23
C THR A 180 0.84 -11.20 -6.28
N ASP A 181 1.13 -9.92 -6.01
CA ASP A 181 0.77 -8.77 -6.82
C ASP A 181 1.79 -8.46 -7.92
N TRP A 182 2.89 -9.22 -7.93
CA TRP A 182 4.01 -9.06 -8.83
C TRP A 182 3.98 -10.11 -9.94
N THR A 183 4.08 -9.64 -11.19
CA THR A 183 4.07 -10.51 -12.35
C THR A 183 5.48 -10.76 -12.87
N ALA A 184 5.65 -11.78 -13.72
CA ALA A 184 6.90 -12.00 -14.44
C ALA A 184 7.34 -10.79 -15.29
N ALA A 185 6.40 -9.95 -15.74
CA ALA A 185 6.72 -8.72 -16.47
C ALA A 185 7.32 -7.63 -15.56
N ASN A 186 7.08 -7.69 -14.25
CA ASN A 186 7.66 -6.77 -13.27
C ASN A 186 9.03 -7.22 -12.79
N ARG A 187 9.49 -8.41 -13.19
CA ARG A 187 10.75 -9.00 -12.72
C ARG A 187 11.95 -8.31 -13.36
N LEU A 188 12.82 -7.72 -12.54
CA LEU A 188 13.97 -6.92 -12.98
C LEU A 188 15.22 -7.77 -13.27
N ASP A 189 15.45 -8.84 -12.52
CA ASP A 189 16.61 -9.74 -12.67
C ASP A 189 16.31 -10.98 -13.53
N ASN A 190 15.42 -10.85 -14.52
CA ASN A 190 15.16 -11.95 -15.45
C ASN A 190 16.39 -12.25 -16.34
N GLY A 191 16.70 -13.53 -16.57
CA GLY A 191 17.82 -13.98 -17.40
C GLY A 191 19.08 -14.42 -16.62
N ALA A 192 20.27 -14.12 -17.15
CA ALA A 192 21.56 -14.64 -16.64
C ALA A 192 22.11 -13.91 -15.39
N SER A 193 21.43 -12.85 -14.92
CA SER A 193 21.82 -12.03 -13.78
C SER A 193 21.15 -12.44 -12.46
N GLY A 194 20.08 -13.23 -12.51
CA GLY A 194 19.36 -13.70 -11.33
C GLY A 194 20.14 -14.72 -10.51
N VAL A 195 20.12 -14.57 -9.18
CA VAL A 195 20.67 -15.56 -8.24
C VAL A 195 19.54 -16.42 -7.71
N ALA A 196 19.69 -17.74 -7.71
CA ALA A 196 18.65 -18.65 -7.24
C ALA A 196 18.22 -18.31 -5.79
N GLY A 197 16.90 -18.19 -5.58
CA GLY A 197 16.31 -17.82 -4.30
C GLY A 197 16.20 -16.31 -4.03
N TYR A 198 16.81 -15.48 -4.88
CA TYR A 198 16.70 -14.02 -4.83
C TYR A 198 15.78 -13.52 -5.93
N GLU A 199 15.02 -12.48 -5.62
CA GLU A 199 14.11 -11.86 -6.56
C GLU A 199 14.09 -10.35 -6.43
N ALA A 200 14.10 -9.63 -7.55
CA ALA A 200 13.88 -8.19 -7.59
C ALA A 200 12.77 -7.86 -8.60
N TYR A 201 11.79 -7.10 -8.14
CA TYR A 201 10.69 -6.62 -8.96
C TYR A 201 10.63 -5.09 -8.90
N GLY A 202 10.09 -4.49 -9.95
CA GLY A 202 9.83 -3.07 -9.97
C GLY A 202 8.82 -2.65 -11.02
N ARG A 203 8.09 -1.58 -10.73
CA ARG A 203 7.19 -0.90 -11.66
C ARG A 203 7.09 0.58 -11.31
N TYR A 204 6.69 1.37 -12.29
CA TYR A 204 6.32 2.77 -12.11
C TYR A 204 4.81 2.89 -12.30
N ASP A 205 4.14 3.48 -11.32
CA ASP A 205 2.74 3.84 -11.43
C ASP A 205 2.60 5.30 -11.90
N PRO A 206 2.15 5.53 -13.15
CA PRO A 206 1.99 6.89 -13.69
C PRO A 206 0.83 7.67 -13.05
N VAL A 207 -0.05 7.02 -12.29
CA VAL A 207 -1.19 7.65 -11.63
C VAL A 207 -0.76 8.28 -10.31
N THR A 208 -0.16 7.47 -9.42
CA THR A 208 0.38 7.97 -8.15
C THR A 208 1.72 8.69 -8.31
N GLY A 209 2.44 8.43 -9.41
CA GLY A 209 3.77 8.96 -9.66
C GLY A 209 4.86 8.27 -8.85
N ASN A 210 4.59 7.06 -8.35
CA ASN A 210 5.48 6.30 -7.47
C ASN A 210 6.22 5.20 -8.22
N PHE A 211 7.42 4.90 -7.75
CA PHE A 211 8.10 3.64 -8.03
C PHE A 211 7.80 2.65 -6.92
N GLU A 212 7.42 1.45 -7.31
CA GLU A 212 7.21 0.32 -6.42
C GLU A 212 8.29 -0.72 -6.70
N PHE A 213 8.79 -1.35 -5.66
CA PHE A 213 9.80 -2.39 -5.70
C PHE A 213 9.43 -3.53 -4.76
N ALA A 214 9.88 -4.73 -5.10
CA ALA A 214 9.85 -5.84 -4.16
C ALA A 214 11.10 -6.70 -4.26
N LEU A 215 11.55 -7.20 -3.12
CA LEU A 215 12.70 -8.06 -2.97
C LEU A 215 12.29 -9.38 -2.32
N ARG A 216 12.81 -10.51 -2.82
CA ARG A 216 12.83 -11.79 -2.10
C ARG A 216 14.26 -12.18 -1.80
N SER A 217 14.47 -12.75 -0.63
CA SER A 217 15.73 -13.33 -0.21
C SER A 217 15.50 -14.68 0.49
N PRO A 218 16.41 -15.66 0.36
CA PRO A 218 16.33 -16.92 1.10
C PRO A 218 16.62 -16.74 2.60
N VAL A 219 17.06 -15.55 3.01
CA VAL A 219 17.29 -15.16 4.41
C VAL A 219 16.58 -13.85 4.71
N ALA A 220 16.29 -13.59 6.00
CA ALA A 220 15.66 -12.34 6.43
C ALA A 220 16.43 -11.11 5.91
N ILE A 221 15.71 -10.23 5.23
CA ILE A 221 16.18 -8.93 4.77
C ILE A 221 16.36 -8.04 6.00
N GLY A 222 17.54 -7.45 6.14
CA GLY A 222 17.91 -6.70 7.33
C GLY A 222 18.88 -5.56 7.03
N ALA A 223 19.43 -4.99 8.11
CA ALA A 223 20.30 -3.82 8.05
C ALA A 223 21.42 -3.95 7.00
N ASN A 224 21.69 -2.84 6.31
CA ASN A 224 22.63 -2.69 5.20
C ASN A 224 22.23 -3.38 3.88
N THR A 225 21.01 -3.93 3.77
CA THR A 225 20.46 -4.26 2.44
C THR A 225 20.32 -2.97 1.64
N THR A 226 20.89 -2.92 0.44
CA THR A 226 20.92 -1.71 -0.39
C THR A 226 20.34 -2.00 -1.76
N PHE A 227 19.43 -1.14 -2.20
CA PHE A 227 18.85 -1.14 -3.53
C PHE A 227 19.27 0.16 -4.24
N TRP A 228 20.03 0.03 -5.31
CA TRP A 228 20.64 1.17 -6.02
C TRP A 228 19.72 1.67 -7.12
N LEU A 229 19.58 2.98 -7.26
CA LEU A 229 18.66 3.61 -8.19
C LEU A 229 19.45 4.56 -9.11
N ASN A 230 19.57 4.18 -10.38
CA ASN A 230 20.12 5.04 -11.43
C ASN A 230 18.99 5.76 -12.14
N THR A 231 18.78 7.03 -11.78
CA THR A 231 17.62 7.83 -12.18
C THR A 231 17.82 8.52 -13.53
N ASP A 232 19.06 8.77 -13.93
CA ASP A 232 19.39 9.36 -15.24
C ASP A 232 19.78 8.31 -16.29
N ARG A 233 19.88 7.05 -15.88
CA ARG A 233 20.24 5.87 -16.69
C ARG A 233 21.60 5.98 -17.34
N ASN A 234 22.50 6.73 -16.72
CA ASN A 234 23.86 6.92 -17.19
C ASN A 234 24.84 6.26 -16.21
N LEU A 235 25.43 5.15 -16.66
CA LEU A 235 26.39 4.37 -15.86
C LEU A 235 27.68 5.13 -15.52
N THR A 236 27.91 6.34 -16.06
CA THR A 236 29.12 7.15 -15.81
C THR A 236 28.91 8.29 -14.82
N THR A 237 27.66 8.58 -14.46
CA THR A 237 27.27 9.55 -13.43
C THR A 237 26.89 8.80 -12.14
N GLY A 238 26.58 9.54 -11.08
CA GLY A 238 26.22 8.94 -9.79
C GLY A 238 27.34 8.17 -9.08
N PHE A 239 26.95 7.44 -8.04
CA PHE A 239 27.81 6.56 -7.25
C PHE A 239 28.09 5.25 -7.99
N GLN A 240 29.37 4.87 -8.02
CA GLN A 240 29.85 3.67 -8.73
C GLN A 240 29.96 2.49 -7.75
N VAL A 241 28.98 1.60 -7.80
CA VAL A 241 28.98 0.37 -7.00
C VAL A 241 30.13 -0.52 -7.46
N PHE A 242 30.95 -0.97 -6.52
CA PHE A 242 32.21 -1.69 -6.79
C PHE A 242 33.19 -0.93 -7.72
N GLY A 243 33.00 0.39 -7.89
CA GLY A 243 33.82 1.24 -8.75
C GLY A 243 33.53 1.15 -10.25
N PHE A 244 32.49 0.42 -10.69
CA PHE A 244 32.15 0.31 -12.12
C PHE A 244 30.66 0.10 -12.44
N ALA A 245 29.82 -0.18 -11.44
CA ALA A 245 28.42 -0.58 -11.65
C ALA A 245 27.42 0.47 -11.16
N ALA A 246 26.17 0.30 -11.60
CA ALA A 246 24.99 1.10 -11.30
C ALA A 246 25.03 2.55 -11.80
N GLY A 247 26.03 3.35 -11.43
CA GLY A 247 26.00 4.81 -11.65
C GLY A 247 24.78 5.44 -10.99
N ALA A 248 24.60 5.20 -9.69
CA ALA A 248 23.35 5.47 -8.99
C ALA A 248 23.34 6.85 -8.32
N GLU A 249 22.33 7.67 -8.58
CA GLU A 249 22.12 8.93 -7.87
C GLU A 249 21.58 8.70 -6.45
N TYR A 250 20.78 7.63 -6.29
CA TYR A 250 20.10 7.32 -5.04
C TYR A 250 20.30 5.86 -4.64
N ASN A 251 20.10 5.58 -3.35
CA ASN A 251 19.92 4.22 -2.86
C ASN A 251 18.84 4.16 -1.79
N ILE A 252 18.05 3.10 -1.79
CA ILE A 252 17.25 2.70 -0.63
C ILE A 252 18.13 1.78 0.20
N ASN A 253 18.39 2.14 1.45
CA ASN A 253 19.17 1.31 2.37
C ASN A 253 18.37 1.01 3.63
N VAL A 254 18.41 -0.24 4.07
CA VAL A 254 17.79 -0.67 5.32
C VAL A 254 18.70 -0.27 6.48
N ASP A 255 18.25 0.65 7.32
CA ASP A 255 19.04 1.14 8.44
C ASP A 255 19.25 0.09 9.55
N ALA A 256 19.96 0.48 10.62
CA ALA A 256 20.23 -0.40 11.76
C ALA A 256 18.97 -0.86 12.51
N THR A 257 17.83 -0.19 12.33
CA THR A 257 16.54 -0.54 12.93
C THR A 257 15.71 -1.46 12.03
N GLY A 258 16.14 -1.70 10.79
CA GLY A 258 15.39 -2.46 9.79
C GLY A 258 14.47 -1.60 8.93
N THR A 259 14.61 -0.28 8.99
CA THR A 259 13.77 0.67 8.24
C THR A 259 14.44 1.02 6.92
N PRO A 260 13.82 0.72 5.76
CA PRO A 260 14.26 1.25 4.47
C PRO A 260 14.13 2.76 4.43
N LEU A 261 15.20 3.46 4.07
CA LEU A 261 15.24 4.90 3.91
C LEU A 261 15.93 5.28 2.59
N LEU A 262 15.60 6.45 2.03
CA LEU A 262 16.23 6.96 0.82
C LEU A 262 17.51 7.74 1.14
N TYR A 263 18.56 7.50 0.37
CA TYR A 263 19.88 8.12 0.52
C TYR A 263 20.46 8.55 -0.83
N THR A 264 21.47 9.42 -0.77
CA THR A 264 22.39 9.74 -1.86
C THR A 264 23.82 9.38 -1.47
N GLY A 265 24.69 9.20 -2.48
CA GLY A 265 26.10 8.86 -2.28
C GLY A 265 26.30 7.36 -2.02
N GLU A 266 27.21 7.01 -1.10
CA GLU A 266 27.44 5.60 -0.73
C GLU A 266 26.21 4.98 -0.05
N ALA A 267 26.26 3.66 0.20
CA ALA A 267 25.16 2.93 0.83
C ALA A 267 24.84 3.53 2.22
N GLY A 268 23.61 4.01 2.40
CA GLY A 268 23.18 4.61 3.66
C GLY A 268 23.92 5.90 4.05
N GLN A 269 24.60 6.58 3.12
CA GLN A 269 25.50 7.69 3.46
C GLN A 269 24.75 8.98 3.84
N THR A 270 24.07 9.60 2.88
CA THR A 270 23.41 10.90 3.09
C THR A 270 21.90 10.75 2.95
N PRO A 271 21.13 10.75 4.06
CA PRO A 271 19.68 10.60 4.00
C PRO A 271 19.02 11.72 3.18
N VAL A 272 18.01 11.37 2.39
CA VAL A 272 17.16 12.34 1.70
C VAL A 272 16.00 12.70 2.61
N THR A 273 16.07 13.87 3.24
CA THR A 273 15.02 14.35 4.14
C THR A 273 13.74 14.70 3.38
N GLY A 274 12.58 14.30 3.93
CA GLY A 274 11.28 14.55 3.32
C GLY A 274 10.95 13.63 2.12
N ALA A 275 11.75 12.60 1.89
CA ALA A 275 11.51 11.56 0.89
C ALA A 275 11.29 10.19 1.58
N PRO A 276 10.11 9.98 2.17
CA PRO A 276 9.79 8.73 2.85
C PRO A 276 9.77 7.57 1.87
N VAL A 277 10.23 6.41 2.34
CA VAL A 277 10.05 5.13 1.68
C VAL A 277 8.95 4.41 2.44
N THR A 278 7.85 4.12 1.76
CA THR A 278 6.79 3.26 2.31
C THR A 278 7.24 1.81 2.16
N PHE A 279 7.01 0.94 3.14
CA PHE A 279 7.46 -0.45 3.04
C PHE A 279 6.63 -1.44 3.83
N ALA A 280 6.72 -2.71 3.45
CA ALA A 280 6.19 -3.85 4.20
C ALA A 280 7.10 -5.06 4.08
N TYR A 281 7.22 -5.79 5.19
CA TYR A 281 7.94 -7.07 5.23
C TYR A 281 6.96 -8.22 5.34
N SER A 282 7.29 -9.36 4.74
CA SER A 282 6.67 -10.63 5.14
C SER A 282 6.94 -10.91 6.63
N ALA A 283 6.12 -11.78 7.23
CA ALA A 283 6.27 -12.14 8.65
C ALA A 283 7.67 -12.69 9.01
N ASP A 284 8.34 -13.38 8.09
CA ASP A 284 9.70 -13.89 8.24
C ASP A 284 10.79 -12.96 7.68
N ARG A 285 10.39 -11.77 7.20
CA ARG A 285 11.23 -10.76 6.54
C ARG A 285 11.98 -11.25 5.30
N THR A 286 11.57 -12.35 4.69
CA THR A 286 12.17 -12.83 3.43
C THR A 286 11.67 -12.10 2.20
N VAL A 287 10.56 -11.36 2.33
CA VAL A 287 10.05 -10.43 1.31
C VAL A 287 10.03 -9.01 1.89
N LEU A 288 10.42 -8.04 1.07
CA LEU A 288 10.34 -6.61 1.36
C LEU A 288 9.75 -5.91 0.15
N GLU A 289 8.59 -5.29 0.32
CA GLU A 289 8.00 -4.37 -0.65
C GLU A 289 8.28 -2.93 -0.24
N MET A 290 8.53 -2.06 -1.21
CA MET A 290 8.89 -0.67 -0.98
C MET A 290 8.30 0.23 -2.04
N THR A 291 7.87 1.43 -1.65
CA THR A 291 7.38 2.47 -2.56
C THR A 291 8.10 3.78 -2.27
N VAL A 292 8.47 4.50 -3.33
CA VAL A 292 9.11 5.82 -3.25
C VAL A 292 8.58 6.73 -4.37
N SER A 293 8.33 8.00 -4.06
CA SER A 293 7.83 8.94 -5.06
C SER A 293 8.89 9.26 -6.12
N GLY A 294 8.51 9.25 -7.40
CA GLY A 294 9.38 9.71 -8.49
C GLY A 294 9.79 11.18 -8.32
N ALA A 295 8.95 12.01 -7.66
CA ALA A 295 9.29 13.40 -7.32
C ALA A 295 10.47 13.49 -6.34
N ALA A 296 10.60 12.53 -5.41
CA ALA A 296 11.75 12.44 -4.51
C ALA A 296 13.04 12.03 -5.24
N LEU A 297 12.89 11.33 -6.37
CA LEU A 297 13.96 10.87 -7.25
C LEU A 297 14.24 11.85 -8.41
N GLY A 298 14.12 13.16 -8.16
CA GLY A 298 14.38 14.19 -9.17
C GLY A 298 13.30 14.33 -10.25
N GLY A 299 12.12 13.74 -10.04
CA GLY A 299 10.98 13.80 -10.96
C GLY A 299 11.07 12.81 -12.13
N THR A 300 11.92 11.79 -12.04
CA THR A 300 12.04 10.76 -13.08
C THR A 300 10.82 9.84 -13.11
N GLN A 301 10.55 9.28 -14.30
CA GLN A 301 9.51 8.26 -14.55
C GLN A 301 10.12 6.94 -15.06
N ALA A 302 11.45 6.88 -15.15
CA ALA A 302 12.19 5.68 -15.52
C ALA A 302 13.56 5.69 -14.83
N LEU A 303 13.97 4.53 -14.33
CA LEU A 303 15.29 4.34 -13.72
C LEU A 303 15.79 2.92 -14.01
N ASP A 304 17.10 2.73 -13.93
CA ASP A 304 17.73 1.41 -13.92
C ASP A 304 18.12 1.05 -12.46
N VAL A 305 18.14 -0.25 -12.13
CA VAL A 305 18.50 -0.78 -10.80
C VAL A 305 19.59 -1.84 -10.86
#